data_AF-A0A1F9AEX9-F1
#
_entry.id   AF-A0A1F9AEX9-F1
#
_cell.length_a   1.000
_cell.length_b   1.000
_cell.length_c   1.000
_cell.angle_alpha   90.00
_cell.angle_beta   90.00
_cell.angle_gamma   90.00
#
_symmetry.space_group_name_H-M   'P 1'
#
loop_
_entity.id
_entity.type
_entity.pdbx_description
1 polymer ?
#
loop_
_entity_poly.entity_id
_entity_poly.type
_entity_poly.pdbx_seq_one_letter_code
_entity_poly.pdbx_strand_id
1 'polypeptide(L)'
;ATAEFLLVNQHPAVKAAVVRYSLIDSYADVVYPGGIFLDWFSNAWNQSNQALDRNDTGALLQMMGTLPFHLSGIPGVKPVGHGRQAKKELKAAVVEHRNNGDVYAEARRYEFRDDYSENWQGRIEMLSPYFYFKDIEASGAAIYSYTGWFDGSYTAPSIYRCRTVSNCRKLIIGPWPHGGRENISPWRESRKNTFDHDAELLRFFDYYLQGIDNGIKDEPPVWYYTLGEEKWNSAETWPPRSTTTTYYFSEGSSLSLAAPKNEDGRDLYRVDYTAGTGNRSRHNSLINLKGVPIEYPDRAEADKKLLVYETAPLAEDVEVTGHPVVRLYVSSTADDGQFFVYLEDVAPDGTVSYLTEGLLRAACRKVSAEQPPYRMAPGVPYHTFNRADAEPLEPGEVALITFDLQPTSVLFQKGHRIRVAVAGADKDHYLLPQGPEPEIKVFRSAQHPSAIDLPVIAEP
;
A
#
# COMPACT_ATOMS: atom_id res chain seq x y z
N ALA A 1 14.06 -1.13 -2.34
CA ALA A 1 14.42 -2.23 -3.26
C ALA A 1 15.93 -2.42 -3.44
N THR A 2 16.78 -1.38 -3.44
CA THR A 2 18.24 -1.53 -3.70
C THR A 2 18.96 -2.52 -2.78
N ALA A 3 18.67 -2.52 -1.47
CA ALA A 3 19.24 -3.49 -0.53
C ALA A 3 18.84 -4.94 -0.85
N GLU A 4 17.66 -5.14 -1.44
CA GLU A 4 17.15 -6.45 -1.85
C GLU A 4 17.81 -6.89 -3.17
N PHE A 5 17.94 -5.98 -4.14
CA PHE A 5 18.67 -6.25 -5.39
C PHE A 5 20.16 -6.54 -5.16
N LEU A 6 20.79 -5.99 -4.12
CA LEU A 6 22.16 -6.34 -3.75
C LEU A 6 22.31 -7.86 -3.55
N LEU A 7 21.28 -8.52 -3.02
CA LEU A 7 21.31 -9.95 -2.71
C LEU A 7 21.28 -10.83 -3.96
N VAL A 8 20.78 -10.33 -5.09
CA VAL A 8 20.78 -11.04 -6.39
C VAL A 8 22.20 -11.41 -6.82
N ASN A 9 23.20 -10.59 -6.45
CA ASN A 9 24.60 -10.86 -6.77
C ASN A 9 25.19 -12.03 -5.98
N GLN A 10 24.53 -12.49 -4.91
CA GLN A 10 24.96 -13.60 -4.05
C GLN A 10 26.41 -13.46 -3.56
N HIS A 11 26.89 -12.23 -3.38
CA HIS A 11 28.27 -11.98 -3.01
C HIS A 11 28.52 -12.50 -1.59
N PRO A 12 29.53 -13.38 -1.37
CA PRO A 12 29.68 -14.09 -0.10
C PRO A 12 29.97 -13.18 1.10
N ALA A 13 30.41 -11.94 0.88
CA ALA A 13 30.61 -10.96 1.94
C ALA A 13 29.31 -10.30 2.45
N VAL A 14 28.20 -10.38 1.69
CA VAL A 14 26.92 -9.81 2.12
C VAL A 14 26.21 -10.83 3.01
N LYS A 15 26.15 -10.57 4.31
CA LYS A 15 25.59 -11.50 5.30
C LYS A 15 24.17 -11.15 5.76
N ALA A 16 23.80 -9.88 5.63
CA ALA A 16 22.52 -9.38 6.09
C ALA A 16 22.09 -8.14 5.30
N ALA A 17 20.79 -7.96 5.14
CA ALA A 17 20.17 -6.78 4.55
C ALA A 17 18.91 -6.40 5.32
N VAL A 18 18.74 -5.11 5.58
CA VAL A 18 17.47 -4.57 6.09
C VAL A 18 16.75 -3.88 4.94
N VAL A 19 15.59 -4.40 4.57
CA VAL A 19 14.77 -3.93 3.46
C VAL A 19 13.65 -3.06 4.04
N ARG A 20 13.88 -1.75 4.06
CA ARG A 20 12.95 -0.76 4.62
C ARG A 20 12.05 -0.15 3.55
N TYR A 21 10.76 -0.08 3.88
CA TYR A 21 9.71 0.64 3.14
C TYR A 21 9.78 0.36 1.64
N SER A 22 9.72 -0.91 1.25
CA SER A 22 9.99 -1.33 -0.11
C SER A 22 8.91 -2.25 -0.65
N LEU A 23 8.43 -1.90 -1.85
CA LEU A 23 7.73 -2.80 -2.76
C LEU A 23 8.50 -4.09 -3.04
N ILE A 24 7.79 -5.08 -3.56
CA ILE A 24 8.33 -6.27 -4.22
C ILE A 24 7.87 -6.40 -5.67
N ASP A 25 6.74 -5.80 -6.04
CA ASP A 25 6.08 -5.82 -7.35
C ASP A 25 5.88 -4.39 -7.86
N SER A 26 6.68 -3.97 -8.82
CA SER A 26 6.62 -2.60 -9.35
C SER A 26 5.27 -2.29 -10.01
N TYR A 27 4.58 -3.29 -10.58
CA TYR A 27 3.26 -3.07 -11.16
C TYR A 27 2.23 -2.89 -10.05
N ALA A 28 2.05 -3.91 -9.20
CA ALA A 28 0.93 -3.95 -8.26
C ALA A 28 1.14 -3.11 -6.99
N ASP A 29 2.37 -2.76 -6.62
CA ASP A 29 2.62 -2.03 -5.37
C ASP A 29 2.74 -0.53 -5.58
N VAL A 30 3.01 -0.04 -6.80
CA VAL A 30 3.30 1.39 -7.00
C VAL A 30 2.83 1.99 -8.31
N VAL A 31 2.96 1.31 -9.45
CA VAL A 31 2.56 1.92 -10.73
C VAL A 31 1.06 1.78 -10.96
N TYR A 32 0.52 0.56 -10.78
CA TYR A 32 -0.88 0.21 -10.92
C TYR A 32 -1.42 -0.57 -9.70
N PRO A 33 -1.42 -0.02 -8.46
CA PRO A 33 -2.11 -0.66 -7.36
C PRO A 33 -3.57 -0.96 -7.72
N GLY A 34 -4.01 -2.20 -7.53
CA GLY A 34 -5.35 -2.64 -7.95
C GLY A 34 -5.62 -2.59 -9.46
N GLY A 35 -4.59 -2.42 -10.31
CA GLY A 35 -4.77 -2.16 -11.74
C GLY A 35 -5.14 -0.71 -12.07
N ILE A 36 -5.02 0.23 -11.12
CA ILE A 36 -5.33 1.65 -11.29
C ILE A 36 -4.04 2.47 -11.28
N PHE A 37 -3.82 3.28 -12.31
CA PHE A 37 -2.60 4.08 -12.42
C PHE A 37 -2.46 5.11 -11.28
N LEU A 38 -1.41 4.98 -10.48
CA LEU A 38 -1.06 5.93 -9.43
C LEU A 38 -0.35 7.15 -10.04
N ASP A 39 -1.16 8.02 -10.65
CA ASP A 39 -0.73 9.16 -11.46
C ASP A 39 0.14 10.15 -10.70
N TRP A 40 -0.30 10.55 -9.49
CA TRP A 40 0.41 11.54 -8.67
C TRP A 40 1.84 11.09 -8.34
N PHE A 41 1.99 9.85 -7.86
CA PHE A 41 3.30 9.32 -7.48
C PHE A 41 4.21 9.24 -8.69
N SER A 42 3.72 8.64 -9.78
CA SER A 42 4.51 8.43 -10.99
C SER A 42 5.02 9.75 -11.57
N ASN A 43 4.18 10.79 -11.56
CA ASN A 43 4.57 12.12 -12.02
C ASN A 43 5.57 12.79 -11.06
N ALA A 44 5.31 12.79 -9.75
CA ALA A 44 6.18 13.40 -8.75
C ALA A 44 7.56 12.71 -8.68
N TRP A 45 7.60 11.39 -8.84
CA TRP A 45 8.83 10.59 -8.91
C TRP A 45 9.64 10.96 -10.16
N ASN A 46 8.99 11.00 -11.33
CA ASN A 46 9.64 11.37 -12.58
C ASN A 46 10.24 12.78 -12.50
N GLN A 47 9.50 13.76 -11.99
CA GLN A 47 10.01 15.14 -11.82
C GLN A 47 11.22 15.19 -10.89
N SER A 48 11.18 14.44 -9.78
CA SER A 48 12.29 14.37 -8.83
C SER A 48 13.54 13.75 -9.46
N ASN A 49 13.39 12.66 -10.21
CA ASN A 49 14.48 11.99 -10.91
C ASN A 49 15.07 12.86 -12.02
N GLN A 50 14.23 13.49 -12.85
CA GLN A 50 14.72 14.40 -13.89
C GLN A 50 15.52 15.58 -13.32
N ALA A 51 15.10 16.10 -12.16
CA ALA A 51 15.84 17.15 -11.47
C ALA A 51 17.19 16.63 -10.95
N LEU A 52 17.24 15.43 -10.37
CA LEU A 52 18.49 14.79 -9.93
C LEU A 52 19.44 14.50 -11.11
N ASP A 53 18.94 13.93 -12.19
CA ASP A 53 19.70 13.56 -13.40
C ASP A 53 20.32 14.79 -14.08
N ARG A 54 19.57 15.90 -14.11
CA ARG A 54 20.04 17.17 -14.66
C ARG A 54 20.90 17.96 -13.67
N ASN A 55 21.06 17.47 -12.45
CA ASN A 55 21.66 18.19 -11.33
C ASN A 55 21.01 19.57 -11.08
N ASP A 56 19.70 19.66 -11.28
CA ASP A 56 18.92 20.88 -11.12
C ASP A 56 18.48 21.06 -9.67
N THR A 57 19.38 21.62 -8.87
CA THR A 57 19.11 21.92 -7.46
C THR A 57 18.00 22.95 -7.28
N GLY A 58 17.74 23.79 -8.27
CA GLY A 58 16.66 24.80 -8.23
C GLY A 58 15.29 24.15 -8.32
N ALA A 59 15.11 23.23 -9.26
CA ALA A 59 13.90 22.43 -9.38
C ALA A 59 13.64 21.61 -8.10
N LEU A 60 14.67 20.95 -7.55
CA LEU A 60 14.54 20.21 -6.29
C LEU A 60 14.10 21.13 -5.14
N LEU A 61 14.73 22.30 -4.98
CA LEU A 61 14.35 23.28 -3.96
C LEU A 61 12.89 23.72 -4.11
N GLN A 62 12.42 23.97 -5.33
CA GLN A 62 11.02 24.31 -5.59
C GLN A 62 10.07 23.17 -5.17
N MET A 63 10.45 21.92 -5.43
CA MET A 63 9.68 20.74 -5.01
C MET A 63 9.62 20.58 -3.49
N MET A 64 10.68 20.96 -2.77
CA MET A 64 10.71 20.97 -1.30
C MET A 64 9.94 22.15 -0.66
N GLY A 65 9.53 23.15 -1.46
CA GLY A 65 8.83 24.35 -0.98
C GLY A 65 9.76 25.47 -0.51
N THR A 66 9.18 26.58 -0.03
CA THR A 66 9.93 27.77 0.35
C THR A 66 10.58 27.63 1.72
N LEU A 67 11.87 27.27 1.78
CA LEU A 67 12.75 27.69 2.87
C LEU A 67 13.38 29.06 2.54
N PRO A 68 13.69 29.89 3.55
CA PRO A 68 14.42 31.14 3.33
C PRO A 68 15.75 30.88 2.61
N PHE A 69 16.03 31.73 1.61
CA PHE A 69 17.11 31.68 0.61
C PHE A 69 18.55 31.48 1.14
N HIS A 70 18.76 31.46 2.45
CA HIS A 70 20.06 31.39 3.14
C HIS A 70 20.49 29.97 3.55
N LEU A 71 19.66 28.95 3.30
CA LEU A 71 19.94 27.53 3.56
C LEU A 71 20.06 26.66 2.27
N SER A 72 20.26 27.27 1.10
CA SER A 72 20.39 26.61 -0.21
C SER A 72 21.72 25.85 -0.40
N GLY A 73 22.14 25.11 0.62
CA GLY A 73 23.37 24.30 0.65
C GLY A 73 23.24 22.92 0.02
N ILE A 74 22.24 22.67 -0.84
CA ILE A 74 22.16 21.38 -1.56
C ILE A 74 23.26 21.38 -2.61
N PRO A 75 24.31 20.59 -2.43
CA PRO A 75 25.52 20.73 -3.22
C PRO A 75 25.43 20.06 -4.61
N GLY A 76 24.22 19.70 -5.04
CA GLY A 76 23.96 18.88 -6.21
C GLY A 76 24.50 17.45 -6.08
N VAL A 77 24.45 16.71 -7.18
CA VAL A 77 25.08 15.39 -7.29
C VAL A 77 26.59 15.50 -7.05
N LYS A 78 27.15 14.50 -6.36
CA LYS A 78 28.56 14.47 -5.97
C LYS A 78 29.37 13.60 -6.93
N PRO A 79 30.63 13.99 -7.22
CA PRO A 79 31.50 13.13 -7.99
C PRO A 79 31.86 11.87 -7.19
N VAL A 80 32.03 10.76 -7.88
CA VAL A 80 32.68 9.57 -7.30
C VAL A 80 34.19 9.80 -7.34
N GLY A 81 34.82 9.91 -6.16
CA GLY A 81 36.25 10.21 -6.03
C GLY A 81 36.59 11.70 -5.92
N HIS A 82 37.86 12.06 -6.19
CA HIS A 82 38.40 13.39 -5.91
C HIS A 82 39.21 13.97 -7.08
N GLY A 83 39.43 15.29 -7.05
CA GLY A 83 40.30 15.98 -7.99
C GLY A 83 39.61 16.40 -9.31
N ARG A 84 40.42 16.79 -10.29
CA ARG A 84 39.92 17.33 -11.58
C ARG A 84 39.23 16.28 -12.43
N GLN A 85 39.71 15.04 -12.40
CA GLN A 85 39.17 13.93 -13.19
C GLN A 85 37.74 13.59 -12.73
N ALA A 86 37.52 13.39 -11.43
CA ALA A 86 36.20 13.12 -10.86
C ALA A 86 35.18 14.23 -11.18
N LYS A 87 35.63 15.50 -11.19
CA LYS A 87 34.78 16.64 -11.62
C LYS A 87 34.44 16.61 -13.12
N LYS A 88 35.35 16.12 -13.96
CA LYS A 88 35.13 15.96 -15.41
C LYS A 88 34.14 14.82 -15.67
N GLU A 89 34.30 13.70 -14.98
CA GLU A 89 33.38 12.56 -15.03
C GLU A 89 31.98 12.94 -14.57
N LEU A 90 31.84 13.66 -13.45
CA LEU A 90 30.54 14.18 -13.01
C LEU A 90 29.84 15.02 -14.08
N LYS A 91 30.58 15.93 -14.73
CA LYS A 91 30.02 16.75 -15.82
C LYS A 91 29.59 15.91 -17.01
N ALA A 92 30.38 14.88 -17.36
CA ALA A 92 30.03 13.96 -18.44
C ALA A 92 28.77 13.16 -18.09
N ALA A 93 28.69 12.60 -16.89
CA ALA A 93 27.55 11.84 -16.40
C ALA A 93 26.27 12.69 -16.40
N VAL A 94 26.32 13.95 -15.92
CA VAL A 94 25.15 14.85 -15.97
C VAL A 94 24.70 15.15 -17.40
N VAL A 95 25.61 15.17 -18.39
CA VAL A 95 25.24 15.33 -19.80
C VAL A 95 24.61 14.05 -20.33
N GLU A 96 25.19 12.89 -20.02
CA GLU A 96 24.70 11.58 -20.42
C GLU A 96 23.28 11.30 -19.89
N HIS A 97 23.06 11.58 -18.60
CA HIS A 97 21.77 11.35 -17.91
C HIS A 97 20.64 12.25 -18.43
N ARG A 98 20.91 13.29 -19.23
CA ARG A 98 19.84 14.04 -19.91
C ARG A 98 19.03 13.17 -20.87
N ASN A 99 19.59 12.04 -21.29
CA ASN A 99 18.94 11.07 -22.14
C ASN A 99 18.19 9.98 -21.36
N ASN A 100 18.18 10.03 -20.02
CA ASN A 100 17.39 9.11 -19.22
C ASN A 100 15.90 9.24 -19.60
N GLY A 101 15.22 8.09 -19.66
CA GLY A 101 13.83 8.02 -20.10
C GLY A 101 12.88 8.75 -19.15
N ASP A 102 11.75 9.20 -19.70
CA ASP A 102 10.65 9.73 -18.90
C ASP A 102 9.87 8.57 -18.28
N VAL A 103 10.07 8.34 -16.99
CA VAL A 103 9.47 7.22 -16.26
C VAL A 103 7.95 7.36 -16.20
N TYR A 104 7.42 8.58 -16.14
CA TYR A 104 5.97 8.80 -16.09
C TYR A 104 5.33 8.48 -17.44
N ALA A 105 5.90 8.97 -18.54
CA ALA A 105 5.43 8.68 -19.88
C ALA A 105 5.53 7.19 -20.21
N GLU A 106 6.59 6.52 -19.74
CA GLU A 106 6.75 5.08 -19.90
C GLU A 106 5.75 4.29 -19.06
N ALA A 107 5.57 4.66 -17.79
CA ALA A 107 4.63 4.01 -16.90
C ALA A 107 3.18 4.07 -17.42
N ARG A 108 2.79 5.16 -18.08
CA ARG A 108 1.47 5.32 -18.71
C ARG A 108 1.23 4.43 -19.93
N ARG A 109 2.26 3.77 -20.46
CA ARG A 109 2.12 2.86 -21.61
C ARG A 109 1.66 1.47 -21.22
N TYR A 110 1.91 1.05 -19.97
CA TYR A 110 1.42 -0.24 -19.49
C TYR A 110 -0.06 -0.10 -19.18
N GLU A 111 -0.91 -0.85 -19.86
CA GLU A 111 -2.30 -1.05 -19.47
C GLU A 111 -2.41 -2.29 -18.55
N PHE A 112 -1.59 -3.30 -18.81
CA PHE A 112 -1.54 -4.58 -18.10
C PHE A 112 -0.10 -4.93 -17.68
N ARG A 113 0.05 -5.81 -16.69
CA ARG A 113 1.34 -6.24 -16.13
C ARG A 113 2.28 -6.84 -17.18
N ASP A 114 1.72 -7.56 -18.14
CA ASP A 114 2.43 -8.29 -19.18
C ASP A 114 2.73 -7.46 -20.44
N ASP A 115 2.39 -6.16 -20.45
CA ASP A 115 2.75 -5.26 -21.53
C ASP A 115 4.27 -5.09 -21.63
N TYR A 116 4.76 -5.09 -22.87
CA TYR A 116 6.19 -5.03 -23.20
C TYR A 116 6.61 -3.62 -23.60
N SER A 117 7.74 -3.16 -23.06
CA SER A 117 8.36 -1.91 -23.46
C SER A 117 9.44 -2.11 -24.50
N GLU A 118 9.23 -1.54 -25.68
CA GLU A 118 10.26 -1.45 -26.72
C GLU A 118 11.38 -0.47 -26.37
N ASN A 119 11.13 0.49 -25.48
CA ASN A 119 12.12 1.54 -25.14
C ASN A 119 13.31 0.97 -24.36
N TRP A 120 13.08 -0.03 -23.50
CA TRP A 120 14.13 -0.67 -22.70
C TRP A 120 14.16 -2.20 -22.86
N GLN A 121 13.35 -2.75 -23.76
CA GLN A 121 13.32 -4.17 -24.14
C GLN A 121 13.00 -5.10 -22.98
N GLY A 122 11.86 -4.87 -22.30
CA GLY A 122 11.44 -5.74 -21.21
C GLY A 122 10.04 -5.46 -20.66
N ARG A 123 9.67 -6.22 -19.64
CA ARG A 123 8.37 -6.12 -18.93
C ARG A 123 8.59 -5.64 -17.51
N ILE A 124 7.64 -4.89 -16.96
CA ILE A 124 7.75 -4.25 -15.63
C ILE A 124 8.13 -5.22 -14.49
N GLU A 125 7.81 -6.52 -14.60
CA GLU A 125 8.26 -7.55 -13.66
C GLU A 125 9.79 -7.60 -13.50
N MET A 126 10.56 -7.30 -14.55
CA MET A 126 12.03 -7.29 -14.49
C MET A 126 12.58 -6.18 -13.58
N LEU A 127 11.76 -5.18 -13.26
CA LEU A 127 12.06 -4.11 -12.31
C LEU A 127 11.62 -4.46 -10.88
N SER A 128 10.96 -5.60 -10.71
CA SER A 128 10.34 -6.03 -9.46
C SER A 128 11.27 -6.99 -8.70
N PRO A 129 11.55 -6.75 -7.39
CA PRO A 129 12.30 -7.70 -6.57
C PRO A 129 11.78 -9.14 -6.61
N TYR A 130 10.46 -9.35 -6.70
CA TYR A 130 9.90 -10.71 -6.71
C TYR A 130 10.41 -11.57 -7.87
N PHE A 131 10.74 -10.93 -8.99
CA PHE A 131 11.27 -11.63 -10.18
C PHE A 131 12.61 -12.32 -9.89
N TYR A 132 13.35 -11.84 -8.89
CA TYR A 132 14.66 -12.35 -8.49
C TYR A 132 14.64 -13.04 -7.11
N PHE A 133 13.47 -13.37 -6.56
CA PHE A 133 13.39 -13.96 -5.22
C PHE A 133 14.17 -15.27 -5.06
N LYS A 134 14.31 -16.07 -6.11
CA LYS A 134 15.15 -17.27 -6.09
C LYS A 134 16.62 -16.92 -5.83
N ASP A 135 17.14 -15.90 -6.51
CA ASP A 135 18.53 -15.47 -6.33
C ASP A 135 18.75 -14.76 -4.99
N ILE A 136 17.76 -13.97 -4.57
CA ILE A 136 17.74 -13.30 -3.26
C ILE A 136 17.75 -14.33 -2.13
N GLU A 137 16.94 -15.39 -2.23
CA GLU A 137 16.93 -16.48 -1.26
C GLU A 137 18.25 -17.27 -1.28
N ALA A 138 18.76 -17.58 -2.48
CA ALA A 138 20.03 -18.30 -2.67
C ALA A 138 21.25 -17.55 -2.10
N SER A 139 21.17 -16.22 -1.95
CA SER A 139 22.23 -15.43 -1.29
C SER A 139 22.52 -15.90 0.13
N GLY A 140 21.54 -16.50 0.82
CA GLY A 140 21.64 -16.91 2.22
C GLY A 140 21.76 -15.75 3.22
N ALA A 141 21.79 -14.50 2.74
CA ALA A 141 21.87 -13.33 3.60
C ALA A 141 20.58 -13.18 4.42
N ALA A 142 20.71 -12.86 5.70
CA ALA A 142 19.55 -12.63 6.56
C ALA A 142 18.82 -11.35 6.15
N ILE A 143 17.51 -11.42 5.98
CA ILE A 143 16.67 -10.27 5.62
C ILE A 143 15.84 -9.84 6.83
N TYR A 144 15.84 -8.53 7.11
CA TYR A 144 14.86 -7.88 7.98
C TYR A 144 13.94 -7.02 7.11
N SER A 145 12.67 -7.40 7.01
CA SER A 145 11.64 -6.62 6.30
C SER A 145 11.01 -5.60 7.24
N TYR A 146 10.86 -4.37 6.79
CA TYR A 146 10.58 -3.23 7.67
C TYR A 146 9.59 -2.28 6.99
N THR A 147 8.42 -2.02 7.58
CA THR A 147 7.37 -1.18 6.98
C THR A 147 6.47 -0.54 8.05
N GLY A 148 5.41 0.15 7.63
CA GLY A 148 4.36 0.67 8.50
C GLY A 148 2.98 0.49 7.90
N TRP A 149 1.93 0.63 8.71
CA TRP A 149 0.53 0.47 8.27
C TRP A 149 0.09 1.46 7.19
N PHE A 150 0.76 2.61 7.10
CA PHE A 150 0.42 3.72 6.20
C PHE A 150 1.53 3.98 5.18
N ASP A 151 2.36 2.98 4.91
CA ASP A 151 3.52 3.05 4.01
C ASP A 151 3.12 2.92 2.53
N GLY A 152 2.35 3.88 1.99
CA GLY A 152 1.77 3.74 0.65
C GLY A 152 1.13 2.36 0.49
N SER A 153 1.43 1.62 -0.58
CA SER A 153 0.96 0.22 -0.72
C SER A 153 2.02 -0.83 -0.31
N TYR A 154 3.04 -0.44 0.47
CA TYR A 154 4.23 -1.27 0.75
C TYR A 154 4.13 -2.15 2.00
N THR A 155 3.01 -2.07 2.73
CA THR A 155 2.76 -2.93 3.90
C THR A 155 2.60 -4.40 3.47
N ALA A 156 1.66 -4.69 2.56
CA ALA A 156 1.45 -6.04 2.02
C ALA A 156 2.71 -6.67 1.39
N PRO A 157 3.45 -6.00 0.49
CA PRO A 157 4.63 -6.61 -0.12
C PRO A 157 5.76 -6.87 0.89
N SER A 158 5.85 -6.09 1.97
CA SER A 158 6.81 -6.36 3.05
C SER A 158 6.51 -7.63 3.83
N ILE A 159 5.22 -7.95 4.01
CA ILE A 159 4.75 -9.23 4.53
C ILE A 159 5.03 -10.35 3.52
N TYR A 160 4.66 -10.16 2.25
CA TYR A 160 4.79 -11.19 1.21
C TYR A 160 6.25 -11.58 0.95
N ARG A 161 7.19 -10.63 1.06
CA ARG A 161 8.64 -10.91 1.09
C ARG A 161 8.96 -12.01 2.10
N CYS A 162 8.59 -11.81 3.36
CA CYS A 162 8.93 -12.75 4.44
C CYS A 162 8.16 -14.06 4.38
N ARG A 163 6.97 -14.06 3.78
CA ARG A 163 6.26 -15.30 3.47
C ARG A 163 6.91 -16.09 2.34
N THR A 164 7.62 -15.42 1.43
CA THR A 164 8.16 -16.02 0.20
C THR A 164 9.59 -16.51 0.36
N VAL A 165 10.49 -15.67 0.89
CA VAL A 165 11.93 -16.01 1.00
C VAL A 165 12.26 -16.50 2.40
N SER A 166 12.84 -17.71 2.50
CA SER A 166 13.13 -18.38 3.77
C SER A 166 14.27 -17.74 4.58
N ASN A 167 15.05 -16.86 3.95
CA ASN A 167 16.07 -16.06 4.60
C ASN A 167 15.55 -14.72 5.15
N CYS A 168 14.25 -14.40 5.03
CA CYS A 168 13.64 -13.39 5.90
C CYS A 168 13.56 -13.91 7.33
N ARG A 169 14.22 -13.20 8.24
CA ARG A 169 14.35 -13.57 9.65
C ARG A 169 13.47 -12.75 10.57
N LYS A 170 13.16 -11.52 10.17
CA LYS A 170 12.35 -10.58 10.96
C LYS A 170 11.46 -9.74 10.05
N LEU A 171 10.27 -9.43 10.54
CA LEU A 171 9.31 -8.49 9.99
C LEU A 171 8.87 -7.53 11.09
N ILE A 172 8.97 -6.23 10.84
CA ILE A 172 8.44 -5.21 11.75
C ILE A 172 7.50 -4.27 11.03
N ILE A 173 6.34 -4.02 11.64
CA ILE A 173 5.30 -3.14 11.11
C ILE A 173 4.83 -2.17 12.19
N GLY A 174 5.17 -0.89 12.06
CA GLY A 174 4.76 0.14 13.02
C GLY A 174 3.61 1.03 12.55
N PRO A 175 3.14 1.96 13.41
CA PRO A 175 2.07 2.91 13.11
C PRO A 175 2.61 4.08 12.27
N TRP A 176 3.32 3.75 11.20
CA TRP A 176 4.22 4.67 10.50
C TRP A 176 3.77 4.93 9.06
N PRO A 177 4.04 6.14 8.55
CA PRO A 177 4.08 6.40 7.11
C PRO A 177 5.39 5.87 6.50
N HIS A 178 5.55 6.00 5.19
CA HIS A 178 6.81 5.72 4.50
C HIS A 178 8.00 6.42 5.18
N GLY A 179 9.04 5.65 5.52
CA GLY A 179 10.24 6.14 6.20
C GLY A 179 10.21 6.13 7.73
N GLY A 180 9.04 5.97 8.37
CA GLY A 180 8.90 5.82 9.83
C GLY A 180 9.39 6.97 10.68
N ARG A 181 9.27 8.20 10.18
CA ARG A 181 9.72 9.38 10.95
C ARG A 181 8.77 9.78 12.07
N GLU A 182 7.52 9.35 12.00
CA GLU A 182 6.42 9.82 12.87
C GLU A 182 5.47 8.66 13.19
N ASN A 183 4.83 8.70 14.36
CA ASN A 183 3.64 7.92 14.64
C ASN A 183 2.44 8.65 14.03
N ILE A 184 1.63 7.95 13.24
CA ILE A 184 0.42 8.50 12.60
C ILE A 184 -0.84 7.69 12.90
N SER A 185 -0.85 6.88 13.96
CA SER A 185 -2.08 6.31 14.51
C SER A 185 -3.14 7.41 14.73
N PRO A 186 -4.40 7.20 14.33
CA PRO A 186 -5.48 8.16 14.61
C PRO A 186 -5.60 8.50 16.12
N TRP A 187 -5.21 7.56 16.99
CA TRP A 187 -5.34 7.66 18.44
C TRP A 187 -4.04 7.98 19.19
N ARG A 188 -2.97 8.31 18.47
CA ARG A 188 -1.68 8.64 19.08
C ARG A 188 -1.79 9.82 20.05
N GLU A 189 -1.10 9.72 21.19
CA GLU A 189 -0.89 10.87 22.09
C GLU A 189 0.05 11.92 21.47
N SER A 190 1.00 11.47 20.65
CA SER A 190 2.00 12.32 20.02
C SER A 190 2.42 11.82 18.64
N ARG A 191 2.75 12.75 17.74
CA ARG A 191 3.34 12.44 16.41
C ARG A 191 4.79 11.96 16.52
N LYS A 192 5.46 12.21 17.66
CA LYS A 192 6.84 11.78 17.86
C LYS A 192 6.90 10.25 17.79
N ASN A 193 7.73 9.73 16.89
CA ASN A 193 8.05 8.31 16.91
C ASN A 193 8.96 8.00 18.11
N THR A 194 8.51 7.10 18.98
CA THR A 194 9.25 6.64 20.16
C THR A 194 10.02 5.36 19.90
N PHE A 195 9.81 4.70 18.76
CA PHE A 195 10.56 3.52 18.37
C PHE A 195 11.96 3.90 17.88
N ASP A 196 12.99 3.32 18.48
CA ASP A 196 14.38 3.55 18.09
C ASP A 196 14.76 2.68 16.89
N HIS A 197 14.55 3.22 15.69
CA HIS A 197 14.91 2.57 14.44
C HIS A 197 16.39 2.21 14.36
N ASP A 198 17.27 3.12 14.79
CA ASP A 198 18.70 2.94 14.61
C ASP A 198 19.23 1.85 15.55
N ALA A 199 18.76 1.84 16.81
CA ALA A 199 19.09 0.77 17.74
C ALA A 199 18.62 -0.60 17.23
N GLU A 200 17.40 -0.71 16.71
CA GLU A 200 16.88 -1.99 16.20
C GLU A 200 17.66 -2.48 14.97
N LEU A 201 18.02 -1.59 14.05
CA LEU A 201 18.87 -1.93 12.91
C LEU A 201 20.26 -2.40 13.36
N LEU A 202 20.85 -1.71 14.34
CA LEU A 202 22.13 -2.10 14.92
C LEU A 202 22.04 -3.48 15.58
N ARG A 203 20.98 -3.79 16.34
CA ARG A 203 20.79 -5.11 16.94
C ARG A 203 20.82 -6.22 15.89
N PHE A 204 20.13 -6.02 14.76
CA PHE A 204 20.13 -6.99 13.67
C PHE A 204 21.51 -7.18 13.05
N PHE A 205 22.20 -6.07 12.76
CA PHE A 205 23.52 -6.11 12.17
C PHE A 205 24.60 -6.65 13.12
N ASP A 206 24.57 -6.30 14.39
CA ASP A 206 25.50 -6.80 15.41
C ASP A 206 25.42 -8.33 15.53
N TYR A 207 24.22 -8.90 15.44
CA TYR A 207 24.07 -10.36 15.41
C TYR A 207 24.64 -10.97 14.13
N TYR A 208 24.18 -10.54 12.95
CA TYR A 208 24.52 -11.22 11.68
C TYR A 208 25.90 -10.88 11.10
N LEU A 209 26.50 -9.75 11.49
CA LEU A 209 27.81 -9.30 11.01
C LEU A 209 28.91 -9.47 12.06
N GLN A 210 28.60 -9.31 13.35
CA GLN A 210 29.59 -9.40 14.43
C GLN A 210 29.44 -10.64 15.32
N GLY A 211 28.35 -11.40 15.20
CA GLY A 211 28.10 -12.57 16.04
C GLY A 211 27.79 -12.21 17.50
N ILE A 212 27.36 -10.97 17.77
CA ILE A 212 27.00 -10.53 19.11
C ILE A 212 25.62 -11.08 19.45
N ASP A 213 25.56 -11.94 20.47
CA ASP A 213 24.30 -12.45 20.99
C ASP A 213 23.58 -11.38 21.83
N ASN A 214 22.52 -10.82 21.27
CA ASN A 214 21.68 -9.78 21.86
C ASN A 214 20.19 -10.20 21.93
N GLY A 215 19.93 -11.50 21.82
CA GLY A 215 18.59 -12.09 21.89
C GLY A 215 17.69 -11.91 20.67
N ILE A 216 18.11 -11.18 19.62
CA ILE A 216 17.24 -10.88 18.47
C ILE A 216 16.73 -12.15 17.74
N LYS A 217 17.47 -13.25 17.81
CA LYS A 217 17.09 -14.54 17.21
C LYS A 217 16.05 -15.30 18.04
N ASP A 218 15.97 -15.06 19.34
CA ASP A 218 15.09 -15.81 20.26
C ASP A 218 13.70 -15.17 20.39
N GLU A 219 13.57 -13.92 19.96
CA GLU A 219 12.31 -13.21 19.85
C GLU A 219 11.48 -13.69 18.64
N PRO A 220 10.14 -13.57 18.70
CA PRO A 220 9.28 -13.86 17.56
C PRO A 220 9.71 -13.10 16.29
N PRO A 221 9.56 -13.73 15.10
CA PRO A 221 9.98 -13.17 13.83
C PRO A 221 9.10 -12.01 13.36
N VAL A 222 7.85 -11.90 13.83
CA VAL A 222 6.94 -10.82 13.45
C VAL A 222 6.65 -9.94 14.65
N TRP A 223 6.90 -8.64 14.50
CA TRP A 223 6.52 -7.59 15.44
C TRP A 223 5.63 -6.59 14.73
N TYR A 224 4.52 -6.23 15.34
CA TYR A 224 3.55 -5.35 14.73
C TYR A 224 2.86 -4.47 15.77
N TYR A 225 2.45 -3.27 15.37
CA TYR A 225 1.76 -2.36 16.27
C TYR A 225 0.24 -2.46 16.09
N THR A 226 -0.52 -2.54 17.17
CA THR A 226 -2.00 -2.57 17.09
C THR A 226 -2.54 -1.17 17.35
N LEU A 227 -3.12 -0.57 16.30
CA LEU A 227 -3.75 0.76 16.36
C LEU A 227 -4.95 0.73 17.30
N GLY A 228 -5.19 1.79 18.07
CA GLY A 228 -6.32 1.87 19.01
C GLY A 228 -6.09 1.13 20.32
N GLU A 229 -5.27 0.07 20.33
CA GLU A 229 -4.64 -0.46 21.54
C GLU A 229 -3.38 0.35 21.91
N GLU A 230 -2.72 0.92 20.88
CA GLU A 230 -1.47 1.66 20.97
C GLU A 230 -0.29 0.85 21.55
N LYS A 231 -0.23 -0.45 21.22
CA LYS A 231 0.80 -1.38 21.73
C LYS A 231 1.49 -2.18 20.64
N TRP A 232 2.72 -2.59 20.94
CA TRP A 232 3.46 -3.56 20.15
C TRP A 232 3.06 -4.98 20.55
N ASN A 233 2.69 -5.76 19.54
CA ASN A 233 2.37 -7.18 19.62
C ASN A 233 3.37 -7.99 18.78
N SER A 234 3.38 -9.30 18.96
CA SER A 234 4.31 -10.20 18.27
C SER A 234 3.65 -11.52 17.86
N ALA A 235 4.17 -12.16 16.82
CA ALA A 235 3.67 -13.44 16.31
C ALA A 235 4.77 -14.27 15.64
N GLU A 236 4.53 -15.59 15.59
CA GLU A 236 5.40 -16.54 14.88
C GLU A 236 5.28 -16.45 13.36
N THR A 237 4.10 -16.06 12.87
CA THR A 237 3.82 -15.90 11.44
C THR A 237 2.83 -14.78 11.22
N TRP A 238 2.92 -14.12 10.07
CA TRP A 238 1.86 -13.23 9.59
C TRP A 238 1.00 -13.92 8.53
N PRO A 239 -0.35 -13.79 8.57
CA PRO A 239 -1.11 -13.17 9.64
C PRO A 239 -1.08 -14.03 10.92
N PRO A 240 -1.23 -13.41 12.11
CA PRO A 240 -1.54 -14.14 13.33
C PRO A 240 -2.82 -14.96 13.18
N ARG A 241 -3.04 -15.92 14.09
CA ARG A 241 -4.24 -16.77 14.05
C ARG A 241 -5.48 -15.92 14.33
N SER A 242 -6.39 -15.87 13.37
CA SER A 242 -7.67 -15.15 13.44
C SER A 242 -8.84 -16.03 12.97
N THR A 243 -10.05 -15.57 13.24
CA THR A 243 -11.29 -16.10 12.67
C THR A 243 -11.86 -15.08 11.70
N THR A 244 -12.31 -15.53 10.52
CA THR A 244 -13.01 -14.65 9.59
C THR A 244 -14.41 -14.34 10.10
N THR A 245 -14.68 -13.05 10.32
CA THR A 245 -16.00 -12.53 10.66
C THR A 245 -16.55 -11.76 9.46
N THR A 246 -17.64 -12.24 8.88
CA THR A 246 -18.28 -11.62 7.71
C THR A 246 -19.34 -10.61 8.14
N TYR A 247 -19.19 -9.37 7.68
CA TYR A 247 -20.17 -8.31 7.81
C TYR A 247 -20.82 -8.04 6.44
N TYR A 248 -22.08 -8.41 6.31
CA TYR A 248 -22.89 -8.20 5.11
C TYR A 248 -23.43 -6.79 5.03
N PHE A 249 -23.42 -6.24 3.83
CA PHE A 249 -24.05 -4.96 3.54
C PHE A 249 -25.57 -5.15 3.66
N SER A 250 -26.26 -4.21 4.28
CA SER A 250 -27.66 -4.36 4.68
C SER A 250 -28.43 -3.04 4.56
N GLU A 251 -29.75 -3.12 4.67
CA GLU A 251 -30.66 -1.98 4.58
C GLU A 251 -30.33 -0.89 5.60
N GLY A 252 -30.60 0.37 5.23
CA GLY A 252 -30.34 1.52 6.10
C GLY A 252 -28.86 1.83 6.28
N SER A 253 -28.03 1.54 5.26
CA SER A 253 -26.58 1.78 5.31
C SER A 253 -25.91 1.05 6.49
N SER A 254 -26.30 -0.20 6.72
CA SER A 254 -25.80 -1.00 7.85
C SER A 254 -24.90 -2.16 7.42
N LEU A 255 -24.00 -2.56 8.32
CA LEU A 255 -23.23 -3.79 8.28
C LEU A 255 -23.80 -4.77 9.31
N SER A 256 -24.13 -5.97 8.87
CA SER A 256 -24.81 -7.00 9.66
C SER A 256 -24.04 -8.32 9.65
N LEU A 257 -23.96 -9.00 10.79
CA LEU A 257 -23.44 -10.38 10.86
C LEU A 257 -24.39 -11.40 10.22
N ALA A 258 -25.69 -11.05 10.12
CA ALA A 258 -26.68 -11.91 9.48
C ALA A 258 -26.71 -11.65 7.97
N ALA A 259 -26.57 -12.73 7.19
CA ALA A 259 -26.71 -12.68 5.74
C ALA A 259 -28.08 -12.10 5.31
N PRO A 260 -28.14 -11.34 4.21
CA PRO A 260 -29.38 -10.77 3.70
C PRO A 260 -30.37 -11.87 3.30
N LYS A 261 -31.66 -11.63 3.57
CA LYS A 261 -32.77 -12.53 3.23
C LYS A 261 -33.72 -11.96 2.18
N ASN A 262 -33.59 -10.68 1.87
CA ASN A 262 -34.34 -10.00 0.82
C ASN A 262 -33.86 -10.45 -0.57
N GLU A 263 -34.75 -10.44 -1.55
CA GLU A 263 -34.43 -10.95 -2.89
C GLU A 263 -33.81 -9.88 -3.80
N ASP A 264 -34.14 -8.60 -3.60
CA ASP A 264 -33.84 -7.51 -4.55
C ASP A 264 -33.13 -6.29 -3.92
N GLY A 265 -32.63 -6.42 -2.69
CA GLY A 265 -31.92 -5.35 -1.98
C GLY A 265 -30.72 -4.81 -2.74
N ARG A 266 -30.70 -3.49 -2.94
CA ARG A 266 -29.59 -2.75 -3.58
C ARG A 266 -29.61 -1.28 -3.20
N ASP A 267 -28.45 -0.66 -3.22
CA ASP A 267 -28.29 0.78 -3.01
C ASP A 267 -27.64 1.41 -4.24
N LEU A 268 -28.05 2.65 -4.53
CA LEU A 268 -27.59 3.40 -5.69
C LEU A 268 -26.43 4.31 -5.29
N TYR A 269 -25.35 4.26 -6.04
CA TYR A 269 -24.21 5.14 -5.88
C TYR A 269 -23.88 5.80 -7.21
N ARG A 270 -23.99 7.13 -7.25
CA ARG A 270 -23.50 7.93 -8.37
C ARG A 270 -22.05 8.25 -8.07
N VAL A 271 -21.14 7.76 -8.92
CA VAL A 271 -19.72 8.02 -8.73
C VAL A 271 -19.48 9.53 -8.75
N ASP A 272 -18.71 10.02 -7.79
CA ASP A 272 -18.30 11.42 -7.73
C ASP A 272 -16.80 11.50 -8.00
N TYR A 273 -16.40 11.96 -9.19
CA TYR A 273 -14.99 12.13 -9.57
C TYR A 273 -14.30 13.26 -8.81
N THR A 274 -15.03 14.00 -7.97
CA THR A 274 -14.45 14.95 -7.03
C THR A 274 -14.08 14.33 -5.68
N ALA A 275 -14.39 13.05 -5.46
CA ALA A 275 -13.92 12.28 -4.30
C ALA A 275 -12.39 12.13 -4.33
N GLY A 276 -11.77 12.14 -3.16
CA GLY A 276 -10.33 11.94 -3.02
C GLY A 276 -9.88 11.98 -1.57
N THR A 277 -8.67 11.47 -1.31
CA THR A 277 -8.11 11.35 0.05
C THR A 277 -7.24 12.54 0.47
N GLY A 278 -7.14 13.58 -0.38
CA GLY A 278 -6.38 14.79 -0.12
C GLY A 278 -4.87 14.61 -0.24
N ASN A 279 -4.10 15.63 0.17
CA ASN A 279 -2.64 15.66 0.01
C ASN A 279 -1.84 15.24 1.26
N ARG A 280 -2.50 14.57 2.21
CA ARG A 280 -1.92 14.07 3.47
C ARG A 280 -2.12 12.58 3.67
N SER A 281 -2.37 11.85 2.58
CA SER A 281 -2.70 10.43 2.59
C SER A 281 -1.45 9.55 2.69
N ARG A 282 -1.65 8.25 2.87
CA ARG A 282 -0.58 7.24 2.82
C ARG A 282 0.23 7.31 1.53
N HIS A 283 -0.40 7.64 0.40
CA HIS A 283 0.29 7.76 -0.88
C HIS A 283 1.26 8.93 -0.89
N ASN A 284 0.91 10.06 -0.26
CA ASN A 284 1.80 11.21 -0.18
C ASN A 284 3.05 10.95 0.65
N SER A 285 3.04 9.94 1.52
CA SER A 285 4.22 9.55 2.28
C SER A 285 5.36 9.02 1.40
N LEU A 286 5.03 8.38 0.26
CA LEU A 286 6.01 7.80 -0.67
C LEU A 286 6.98 8.85 -1.23
N ILE A 287 6.51 10.09 -1.45
CA ILE A 287 7.31 11.23 -1.87
C ILE A 287 6.88 12.47 -1.10
N ASN A 288 7.52 12.72 0.04
CA ASN A 288 7.20 13.86 0.90
C ASN A 288 8.34 14.88 0.99
N LEU A 289 8.79 15.39 -0.16
CA LEU A 289 9.88 16.39 -0.22
C LEU A 289 9.53 17.71 0.51
N LYS A 290 8.24 18.05 0.59
CA LYS A 290 7.75 19.27 1.27
C LYS A 290 7.63 19.13 2.79
N GLY A 291 7.76 17.91 3.33
CA GLY A 291 7.55 17.65 4.75
C GLY A 291 6.10 17.95 5.20
N VAL A 292 5.12 17.75 4.33
CA VAL A 292 3.70 17.89 4.70
C VAL A 292 3.37 16.76 5.68
N PRO A 293 2.80 17.06 6.86
CA PRO A 293 2.33 16.03 7.79
C PRO A 293 1.41 15.01 7.11
N ILE A 294 1.74 13.72 7.25
CA ILE A 294 0.84 12.63 6.86
C ILE A 294 -0.14 12.44 8.00
N GLU A 295 -1.41 12.75 7.73
CA GLU A 295 -2.49 12.77 8.71
C GLU A 295 -3.82 12.89 7.96
N TYR A 296 -4.67 11.89 8.11
CA TYR A 296 -6.03 11.95 7.61
C TYR A 296 -6.86 12.84 8.55
N PRO A 297 -7.59 13.84 8.02
CA PRO A 297 -8.56 14.56 8.82
C PRO A 297 -9.73 13.65 9.19
N ASP A 298 -10.63 14.12 10.05
CA ASP A 298 -11.94 13.52 10.20
C ASP A 298 -12.61 13.36 8.83
N ARG A 299 -13.03 12.12 8.54
CA ARG A 299 -13.56 11.73 7.23
C ARG A 299 -15.08 11.82 7.12
N ALA A 300 -15.79 12.27 8.15
CA ALA A 300 -17.25 12.43 8.09
C ALA A 300 -17.73 13.28 6.89
N GLU A 301 -16.94 14.27 6.45
CA GLU A 301 -17.26 15.08 5.28
C GLU A 301 -17.08 14.33 3.94
N ALA A 302 -16.21 13.33 3.89
CA ALA A 302 -16.02 12.49 2.71
C ALA A 302 -17.28 11.67 2.40
N ASP A 303 -18.03 11.26 3.43
CA ASP A 303 -19.26 10.45 3.32
C ASP A 303 -20.29 11.02 2.34
N LYS A 304 -20.31 12.35 2.16
CA LYS A 304 -21.22 13.04 1.23
C LYS A 304 -21.01 12.61 -0.23
N LYS A 305 -19.87 11.99 -0.54
CA LYS A 305 -19.46 11.56 -1.88
C LYS A 305 -19.31 10.04 -2.01
N LEU A 306 -19.51 9.32 -0.90
CA LEU A 306 -19.22 7.89 -0.79
C LEU A 306 -20.49 7.11 -0.45
N LEU A 307 -20.50 5.82 -0.78
CA LEU A 307 -21.53 4.92 -0.28
C LEU A 307 -21.01 4.25 1.01
N VAL A 308 -21.67 4.53 2.13
CA VAL A 308 -21.19 4.17 3.47
C VAL A 308 -22.10 3.14 4.13
N TYR A 309 -21.50 2.18 4.83
CA TYR A 309 -22.17 1.17 5.66
C TYR A 309 -21.50 1.05 7.02
N GLU A 310 -22.29 0.94 8.10
CA GLU A 310 -21.76 0.86 9.47
C GLU A 310 -22.40 -0.25 10.29
N THR A 311 -21.65 -0.84 11.22
CA THR A 311 -22.23 -1.70 12.24
C THR A 311 -23.09 -0.89 13.21
N ALA A 312 -23.91 -1.59 14.01
CA ALA A 312 -24.32 -1.04 15.31
C ALA A 312 -23.07 -0.73 16.18
N PRO A 313 -23.18 0.11 17.22
CA PRO A 313 -22.09 0.28 18.18
C PRO A 313 -21.67 -1.09 18.71
N LEU A 314 -20.37 -1.36 18.69
CA LEU A 314 -19.82 -2.65 19.11
C LEU A 314 -20.13 -2.88 20.59
N ALA A 315 -20.57 -4.10 20.92
CA ALA A 315 -20.89 -4.48 22.29
C ALA A 315 -19.64 -4.74 23.15
N GLU A 316 -18.54 -5.08 22.50
CA GLU A 316 -17.23 -5.44 23.03
C GLU A 316 -16.13 -4.94 22.08
N ASP A 317 -14.88 -4.97 22.54
CA ASP A 317 -13.75 -4.61 21.70
C ASP A 317 -13.55 -5.67 20.60
N VAL A 318 -13.18 -5.25 19.39
CA VAL A 318 -12.93 -6.17 18.27
C VAL A 318 -11.58 -5.86 17.67
N GLU A 319 -10.62 -6.77 17.83
CA GLU A 319 -9.32 -6.66 17.15
C GLU A 319 -9.39 -7.27 15.75
N VAL A 320 -9.07 -6.47 14.74
CA VAL A 320 -8.89 -6.89 13.34
C VAL A 320 -7.41 -6.83 13.00
N THR A 321 -6.80 -8.01 12.78
CA THR A 321 -5.37 -8.13 12.45
C THR A 321 -5.17 -9.09 11.28
N GLY A 322 -4.78 -8.53 10.12
CA GLY A 322 -4.63 -9.26 8.85
C GLY A 322 -5.08 -8.43 7.65
N HIS A 323 -5.50 -9.11 6.57
CA HIS A 323 -6.07 -8.49 5.37
C HIS A 323 -7.60 -8.57 5.41
N PRO A 324 -8.32 -7.45 5.54
CA PRO A 324 -9.75 -7.41 5.23
C PRO A 324 -9.97 -7.76 3.76
N VAL A 325 -11.02 -8.52 3.43
CA VAL A 325 -11.38 -8.84 2.04
C VAL A 325 -12.80 -8.38 1.78
N VAL A 326 -13.00 -7.57 0.74
CA VAL A 326 -14.33 -7.10 0.35
C VAL A 326 -14.84 -7.88 -0.86
N ARG A 327 -16.13 -8.17 -0.85
CA ARG A 327 -16.90 -8.78 -1.96
C ARG A 327 -18.05 -7.84 -2.28
N LEU A 328 -18.01 -7.23 -3.45
CA LEU A 328 -19.05 -6.34 -3.95
C LEU A 328 -19.74 -6.97 -5.15
N TYR A 329 -21.03 -7.23 -5.03
CA TYR A 329 -21.88 -7.50 -6.18
C TYR A 329 -22.40 -6.17 -6.70
N VAL A 330 -22.05 -5.84 -7.94
CA VAL A 330 -22.33 -4.52 -8.51
C VAL A 330 -22.84 -4.62 -9.95
N SER A 331 -23.68 -3.68 -10.36
CA SER A 331 -23.90 -3.39 -11.78
C SER A 331 -23.54 -1.93 -12.04
N SER A 332 -22.95 -1.64 -13.19
CA SER A 332 -22.55 -0.29 -13.58
C SER A 332 -23.25 0.13 -14.88
N THR A 333 -23.38 1.44 -15.10
CA THR A 333 -23.75 1.99 -16.43
C THR A 333 -22.56 2.06 -17.40
N ALA A 334 -21.33 1.84 -16.92
CA ALA A 334 -20.11 1.79 -17.70
C ALA A 334 -19.55 0.36 -17.79
N ASP A 335 -18.70 0.13 -18.78
CA ASP A 335 -18.00 -1.14 -19.04
C ASP A 335 -16.69 -1.30 -18.24
N ASP A 336 -16.27 -0.24 -17.54
CA ASP A 336 -15.15 -0.26 -16.60
C ASP A 336 -15.41 0.73 -15.47
N GLY A 337 -14.58 0.66 -14.43
CA GLY A 337 -14.70 1.52 -13.27
C GLY A 337 -13.58 1.28 -12.27
N GLN A 338 -13.53 2.12 -11.25
CA GLN A 338 -12.58 2.00 -10.16
C GLN A 338 -13.37 1.82 -8.87
N PHE A 339 -12.91 0.94 -8.00
CA PHE A 339 -13.53 0.69 -6.71
C PHE A 339 -12.48 0.92 -5.64
N PHE A 340 -12.72 1.92 -4.78
CA PHE A 340 -11.95 2.16 -3.58
C PHE A 340 -12.81 1.79 -2.39
N VAL A 341 -12.29 0.97 -1.49
CA VAL A 341 -12.98 0.56 -0.27
C VAL A 341 -12.12 0.92 0.92
N TYR A 342 -12.67 1.76 1.79
CA TYR A 342 -12.03 2.23 3.01
C TYR A 342 -12.62 1.49 4.21
N LEU A 343 -11.73 1.01 5.09
CA LEU A 343 -12.11 0.57 6.43
C LEU A 343 -11.82 1.71 7.41
N GLU A 344 -12.84 2.08 8.18
CA GLU A 344 -12.85 3.26 9.03
C GLU A 344 -13.43 2.90 10.41
N ASP A 345 -13.02 3.66 11.43
CA ASP A 345 -13.59 3.62 12.78
C ASP A 345 -14.46 4.85 13.01
N VAL A 346 -15.65 4.66 13.56
CA VAL A 346 -16.55 5.76 13.96
C VAL A 346 -16.67 5.79 15.47
N ALA A 347 -16.19 6.88 16.07
CA ALA A 347 -16.27 7.10 17.50
C ALA A 347 -17.71 7.44 17.96
N PRO A 348 -18.05 7.29 19.26
CA PRO A 348 -19.38 7.62 19.79
C PRO A 348 -19.82 9.07 19.57
N ASP A 349 -18.87 10.00 19.38
CA ASP A 349 -19.14 11.40 19.07
C ASP A 349 -19.34 11.69 17.58
N GLY A 350 -19.19 10.67 16.72
CA GLY A 350 -19.34 10.75 15.27
C GLY A 350 -18.04 11.01 14.51
N THR A 351 -16.90 11.16 15.18
CA THR A 351 -15.59 11.31 14.52
C THR A 351 -15.26 10.07 13.69
N VAL A 352 -14.78 10.27 12.46
CA VAL A 352 -14.46 9.18 11.53
C VAL A 352 -12.95 9.12 11.27
N SER A 353 -12.34 8.01 11.68
CA SER A 353 -10.91 7.77 11.53
C SER A 353 -10.61 6.78 10.41
N TYR A 354 -9.71 7.17 9.49
CA TYR A 354 -9.16 6.28 8.47
C TYR A 354 -8.28 5.20 9.08
N LEU A 355 -8.40 3.94 8.63
CA LEU A 355 -7.56 2.83 9.06
C LEU A 355 -6.76 2.21 7.93
N THR A 356 -7.44 1.77 6.87
CA THR A 356 -6.81 1.15 5.70
C THR A 356 -7.72 1.21 4.49
N GLU A 357 -7.21 0.83 3.33
CA GLU A 357 -7.95 0.83 2.08
C GLU A 357 -7.51 -0.28 1.14
N GLY A 358 -8.40 -0.61 0.21
CA GLY A 358 -8.19 -1.50 -0.90
C GLY A 358 -8.74 -0.85 -2.14
N LEU A 359 -8.17 -1.21 -3.29
CA LEU A 359 -8.64 -0.70 -4.55
C LEU A 359 -8.53 -1.73 -5.67
N LEU A 360 -9.45 -1.66 -6.62
CA LEU A 360 -9.42 -2.50 -7.82
C LEU A 360 -10.08 -1.80 -9.01
N ARG A 361 -9.45 -1.90 -10.18
CA ARG A 361 -10.07 -1.59 -11.47
C ARG A 361 -11.02 -2.73 -11.86
N ALA A 362 -12.24 -2.39 -12.29
CA ALA A 362 -13.28 -3.35 -12.62
C ALA A 362 -12.84 -4.34 -13.71
N ALA A 363 -12.19 -3.87 -14.77
CA ALA A 363 -11.63 -4.72 -15.81
C ALA A 363 -10.57 -5.72 -15.31
N CYS A 364 -10.01 -5.53 -14.10
CA CYS A 364 -9.04 -6.43 -13.47
C CYS A 364 -9.68 -7.37 -12.42
N ARG A 365 -11.02 -7.44 -12.35
CA ARG A 365 -11.75 -8.15 -11.29
C ARG A 365 -11.60 -9.67 -11.28
N LYS A 366 -11.12 -10.28 -12.36
CA LYS A 366 -10.98 -11.73 -12.47
C LYS A 366 -10.05 -12.24 -11.36
N VAL A 367 -10.58 -13.05 -10.46
CA VAL A 367 -9.77 -13.75 -9.45
C VAL A 367 -9.17 -14.98 -10.11
N SER A 368 -7.84 -15.03 -10.14
CA SER A 368 -7.11 -16.11 -10.79
C SER A 368 -6.94 -17.31 -9.87
N ALA A 369 -7.07 -18.50 -10.46
CA ALA A 369 -6.72 -19.77 -9.81
C ALA A 369 -5.23 -20.13 -10.00
N GLU A 370 -4.47 -19.32 -10.74
CA GLU A 370 -3.03 -19.49 -10.91
C GLU A 370 -2.28 -19.24 -9.61
N GLN A 371 -1.10 -19.85 -9.49
CA GLN A 371 -0.22 -19.57 -8.36
C GLN A 371 0.38 -18.17 -8.51
N PRO A 372 0.25 -17.28 -7.49
CA PRO A 372 0.90 -15.98 -7.54
C PRO A 372 2.43 -16.13 -7.56
N PRO A 373 3.17 -15.15 -8.13
CA PRO A 373 4.64 -15.20 -8.22
C PRO A 373 5.34 -15.07 -6.86
N TYR A 374 4.61 -14.76 -5.80
CA TYR A 374 5.05 -14.69 -4.41
C TYR A 374 3.95 -15.21 -3.47
N ARG A 375 4.32 -15.60 -2.25
CA ARG A 375 3.38 -16.17 -1.27
C ARG A 375 2.58 -15.07 -0.59
N MET A 376 1.40 -14.79 -1.13
CA MET A 376 0.40 -13.90 -0.53
C MET A 376 -0.10 -14.44 0.82
N ALA A 377 -0.81 -13.60 1.58
CA ALA A 377 -1.47 -14.03 2.80
C ALA A 377 -2.65 -14.97 2.48
N PRO A 378 -2.97 -15.96 3.33
CA PRO A 378 -4.08 -16.87 3.08
C PRO A 378 -5.40 -16.11 2.96
N GLY A 379 -6.25 -16.50 2.01
CA GLY A 379 -7.55 -15.86 1.79
C GLY A 379 -7.51 -14.58 0.96
N VAL A 380 -6.34 -14.03 0.64
CA VAL A 380 -6.22 -12.87 -0.25
C VAL A 380 -6.47 -13.30 -1.70
N PRO A 381 -7.39 -12.67 -2.43
CA PRO A 381 -7.65 -12.97 -3.84
C PRO A 381 -6.46 -12.56 -4.72
N TYR A 382 -6.09 -13.41 -5.67
CA TYR A 382 -5.01 -13.12 -6.60
C TYR A 382 -5.54 -12.60 -7.94
N HIS A 383 -4.98 -11.47 -8.38
CA HIS A 383 -5.22 -10.88 -9.69
C HIS A 383 -3.90 -10.86 -10.49
N THR A 384 -3.92 -11.47 -11.68
CA THR A 384 -2.74 -11.53 -12.56
C THR A 384 -2.43 -10.18 -13.20
N PHE A 385 -3.44 -9.31 -13.35
CA PHE A 385 -3.36 -8.07 -14.11
C PHE A 385 -2.79 -8.25 -15.53
N ASN A 386 -2.85 -9.47 -16.06
CA ASN A 386 -2.43 -9.75 -17.42
C ASN A 386 -3.56 -9.41 -18.39
N ARG A 387 -3.22 -9.02 -19.61
CA ARG A 387 -4.19 -8.63 -20.64
C ARG A 387 -5.20 -9.74 -20.94
N ALA A 388 -4.77 -11.01 -20.91
CA ALA A 388 -5.63 -12.17 -21.17
C ALA A 388 -6.69 -12.42 -20.07
N ASP A 389 -6.51 -11.83 -18.89
CA ASP A 389 -7.41 -11.94 -17.75
C ASP A 389 -8.30 -10.71 -17.56
N ALA A 390 -8.22 -9.74 -18.49
CA ALA A 390 -9.11 -8.59 -18.50
C ALA A 390 -10.57 -9.06 -18.61
N GLU A 391 -11.40 -8.59 -17.68
CA GLU A 391 -12.81 -8.96 -17.57
C GLU A 391 -13.66 -7.70 -17.34
N PRO A 392 -13.90 -6.90 -18.40
CA PRO A 392 -14.72 -5.69 -18.33
C PRO A 392 -16.11 -5.96 -17.75
N LEU A 393 -16.75 -4.91 -17.26
CA LEU A 393 -18.15 -4.95 -16.85
C LEU A 393 -19.04 -4.98 -18.09
N GLU A 394 -20.17 -5.68 -17.99
CA GLU A 394 -21.26 -5.55 -18.96
C GLU A 394 -22.28 -4.54 -18.39
N PRO A 395 -22.53 -3.39 -19.07
CA PRO A 395 -23.42 -2.38 -18.53
C PRO A 395 -24.80 -2.91 -18.16
N GLY A 396 -25.21 -2.72 -16.91
CA GLY A 396 -26.48 -3.17 -16.35
C GLY A 396 -26.49 -4.62 -15.83
N GLU A 397 -25.46 -5.42 -16.11
CA GLU A 397 -25.33 -6.77 -15.56
C GLU A 397 -24.63 -6.77 -14.20
N VAL A 398 -24.95 -7.77 -13.37
CA VAL A 398 -24.34 -7.93 -12.04
C VAL A 398 -23.01 -8.66 -12.17
N ALA A 399 -21.94 -8.04 -11.71
CA ALA A 399 -20.61 -8.62 -11.59
C ALA A 399 -20.19 -8.72 -10.12
N LEU A 400 -19.43 -9.76 -9.78
CA LEU A 400 -18.74 -9.87 -8.50
C LEU A 400 -17.34 -9.27 -8.62
N ILE A 401 -17.03 -8.34 -7.71
CA ILE A 401 -15.72 -7.73 -7.56
C ILE A 401 -15.21 -8.09 -6.16
N THR A 402 -14.08 -8.79 -6.10
CA THR A 402 -13.48 -9.26 -4.84
C THR A 402 -12.02 -8.86 -4.79
N PHE A 403 -11.61 -8.17 -3.72
CA PHE A 403 -10.21 -7.76 -3.50
C PHE A 403 -9.93 -7.56 -2.01
N ASP A 404 -8.67 -7.57 -1.61
CA ASP A 404 -8.26 -7.24 -0.26
C ASP A 404 -8.02 -5.75 -0.06
N LEU A 405 -8.13 -5.32 1.20
CA LEU A 405 -7.59 -4.06 1.68
C LEU A 405 -6.15 -4.31 2.16
N GLN A 406 -5.33 -3.26 2.18
CA GLN A 406 -3.99 -3.33 2.76
C GLN A 406 -4.06 -3.87 4.20
N PRO A 407 -3.11 -4.71 4.62
CA PRO A 407 -3.10 -5.29 5.95
C PRO A 407 -3.07 -4.22 7.03
N THR A 408 -3.73 -4.51 8.14
CA THR A 408 -3.72 -3.66 9.33
C THR A 408 -3.78 -4.51 10.60
N SER A 409 -3.50 -3.87 11.73
CA SER A 409 -3.84 -4.35 13.07
C SER A 409 -4.49 -3.20 13.82
N VAL A 410 -5.76 -3.36 14.17
CA VAL A 410 -6.57 -2.32 14.83
C VAL A 410 -7.50 -2.94 15.86
N LEU A 411 -7.58 -2.33 17.03
CA LEU A 411 -8.57 -2.60 18.05
C LEU A 411 -9.71 -1.59 17.93
N PHE A 412 -10.86 -2.01 17.41
CA PHE A 412 -12.09 -1.22 17.48
C PHE A 412 -12.63 -1.30 18.90
N GLN A 413 -12.74 -0.14 19.57
CA GLN A 413 -13.18 -0.10 20.96
C GLN A 413 -14.71 -0.31 21.07
N LYS A 414 -15.14 -0.89 22.19
CA LYS A 414 -16.54 -0.98 22.56
C LYS A 414 -17.24 0.38 22.43
N GLY A 415 -18.41 0.38 21.81
CA GLY A 415 -19.21 1.58 21.55
C GLY A 415 -18.84 2.31 20.26
N HIS A 416 -17.68 2.03 19.66
CA HIS A 416 -17.35 2.48 18.30
C HIS A 416 -18.12 1.66 17.26
N ARG A 417 -18.04 2.05 16.00
CA ARG A 417 -18.58 1.29 14.86
C ARG A 417 -17.48 0.97 13.86
N ILE A 418 -17.60 -0.20 13.26
CA ILE A 418 -16.83 -0.53 12.06
C ILE A 418 -17.59 0.07 10.89
N ARG A 419 -16.88 0.84 10.06
CA ARG A 419 -17.44 1.47 8.86
C ARG A 419 -16.70 1.00 7.62
N VAL A 420 -17.47 0.76 6.56
CA VAL A 420 -16.97 0.56 5.20
C VAL A 420 -17.51 1.67 4.30
N ALA A 421 -16.61 2.39 3.62
CA ALA A 421 -16.97 3.41 2.64
C ALA A 421 -16.48 3.02 1.25
N VAL A 422 -17.35 3.12 0.24
CA VAL A 422 -17.07 2.77 -1.16
C VAL A 422 -17.02 4.04 -2.01
N ALA A 423 -15.95 4.21 -2.79
CA ALA A 423 -15.79 5.28 -3.77
C ALA A 423 -15.55 4.74 -5.18
N GLY A 424 -15.95 5.55 -6.17
CA GLY A 424 -15.66 5.28 -7.58
C GLY A 424 -14.41 5.98 -8.13
N ALA A 425 -13.73 6.78 -7.30
CA ALA A 425 -12.57 7.58 -7.69
C ALA A 425 -11.77 8.06 -6.47
N ASP A 426 -10.48 8.33 -6.70
CA ASP A 426 -9.67 9.24 -5.89
C ASP A 426 -8.89 10.18 -6.83
N LYS A 427 -9.39 11.41 -6.96
CA LYS A 427 -8.82 12.44 -7.84
C LYS A 427 -7.42 12.91 -7.43
N ASP A 428 -7.03 12.68 -6.18
CA ASP A 428 -5.82 13.28 -5.61
C ASP A 428 -4.58 12.45 -5.96
N HIS A 429 -4.74 11.15 -6.21
CA HIS A 429 -3.61 10.25 -6.48
C HIS A 429 -3.72 9.42 -7.74
N TYR A 430 -4.92 9.04 -8.16
CA TYR A 430 -5.13 8.07 -9.24
C TYR A 430 -5.65 8.71 -10.52
N LEU A 431 -5.32 8.10 -11.66
CA LEU A 431 -5.84 8.53 -12.95
C LEU A 431 -7.35 8.32 -13.00
N LEU A 432 -8.11 9.40 -13.18
CA LEU A 432 -9.56 9.32 -13.31
C LEU A 432 -9.98 8.60 -14.61
N PRO A 433 -11.07 7.81 -14.58
CA PRO A 433 -11.66 7.25 -15.79
C PRO A 433 -12.05 8.34 -16.80
N GLN A 434 -12.10 7.97 -18.08
CA GLN A 434 -12.58 8.86 -19.14
C GLN A 434 -14.11 8.73 -19.29
N GLY A 435 -14.77 9.84 -19.63
CA GLY A 435 -16.22 9.86 -19.86
C GLY A 435 -17.03 10.34 -18.65
N PRO A 436 -18.36 10.17 -18.67
CA PRO A 436 -19.23 10.61 -17.59
C PRO A 436 -19.06 9.75 -16.33
N GLU A 437 -19.46 10.30 -15.19
CA GLU A 437 -19.57 9.57 -13.93
C GLU A 437 -20.61 8.45 -14.04
N PRO A 438 -20.24 7.17 -13.85
CA PRO A 438 -21.20 6.08 -13.93
C PRO A 438 -22.09 6.00 -12.69
N GLU A 439 -23.26 5.38 -12.88
CA GLU A 439 -24.12 4.97 -11.79
C GLU A 439 -23.84 3.49 -11.47
N ILE A 440 -23.52 3.22 -10.22
CA ILE A 440 -23.25 1.88 -9.68
C ILE A 440 -24.41 1.49 -8.77
N LYS A 441 -24.90 0.26 -8.92
CA LYS A 441 -25.80 -0.36 -7.94
C LYS A 441 -25.00 -1.37 -7.15
N VAL A 442 -24.94 -1.23 -5.84
CA VAL A 442 -24.34 -2.23 -4.94
C VAL A 442 -25.46 -3.11 -4.40
N PHE A 443 -25.39 -4.41 -4.70
CA PHE A 443 -26.40 -5.38 -4.30
C PHE A 443 -26.13 -5.90 -2.90
N ARG A 444 -27.21 -6.09 -2.14
CA ARG A 444 -27.22 -6.57 -0.76
C ARG A 444 -28.39 -7.53 -0.54
N SER A 445 -28.59 -8.42 -1.52
CA SER A 445 -29.67 -9.40 -1.51
C SER A 445 -29.16 -10.80 -1.19
N ALA A 446 -30.06 -11.74 -0.92
CA ALA A 446 -29.71 -13.13 -0.63
C ALA A 446 -28.91 -13.81 -1.77
N GLN A 447 -29.18 -13.43 -3.02
CA GLN A 447 -28.46 -13.94 -4.20
C GLN A 447 -27.13 -13.23 -4.43
N HIS A 448 -27.04 -11.96 -4.01
CA HIS A 448 -25.88 -11.09 -4.23
C HIS A 448 -25.44 -10.44 -2.91
N PRO A 449 -24.92 -11.25 -1.96
CA PRO A 449 -24.63 -10.78 -0.61
C PRO A 449 -23.27 -10.09 -0.55
N SER A 450 -23.23 -8.79 -0.91
CA SER A 450 -22.01 -7.99 -0.71
C SER A 450 -21.63 -7.96 0.76
N ALA A 451 -20.34 -8.05 1.04
CA ALA A 451 -19.82 -8.19 2.39
C ALA A 451 -18.36 -7.77 2.49
N ILE A 452 -17.93 -7.51 3.72
CA ILE A 452 -16.51 -7.46 4.10
C ILE A 452 -16.20 -8.58 5.08
N ASP A 453 -15.13 -9.31 4.82
CA ASP A 453 -14.60 -10.39 5.64
C ASP A 453 -13.43 -9.82 6.45
N LEU A 454 -13.57 -9.77 7.78
CA LEU A 454 -12.57 -9.23 8.70
C LEU A 454 -11.82 -10.34 9.44
N PRO A 455 -10.47 -10.31 9.49
CA PRO A 455 -9.68 -11.25 10.28
C PRO A 455 -9.69 -10.86 11.76
N VAL A 456 -10.67 -11.34 12.52
CA VAL A 456 -10.84 -11.03 13.94
C VAL A 456 -9.97 -11.94 14.80
N ILE A 457 -9.13 -11.35 15.65
CA ILE A 457 -8.34 -12.10 16.62
C ILE A 457 -9.27 -12.61 17.72
N ALA A 458 -9.20 -13.91 18.01
CA ALA A 458 -9.93 -14.46 19.14
C ALA A 458 -9.31 -13.94 20.44
N GLU A 459 -10.12 -13.58 21.44
CA GLU A 459 -9.60 -13.28 22.76
C GLU A 459 -8.74 -14.47 23.27
N PRO A 460 -7.57 -14.19 23.89
CA PRO A 460 -6.64 -15.22 24.37
C PRO A 460 -7.24 -16.27 25.31
#